data_AF-A0A3D8P9D6-F1
#
_entry.id   AF-A0A3D8P9D6-F1
#
_cell.length_a   1.000
_cell.length_b   1.000
_cell.length_c   1.000
_cell.angle_alpha   90.00
_cell.angle_beta   90.00
_cell.angle_gamma   90.00
#
_symmetry.space_group_name_H-M   'P 1'
#
loop_
_entity.id
_entity.type
_entity.pdbx_description
1 polymer ?
#
loop_
_entity_poly.entity_id
_entity_poly.type
_entity_poly.pdbx_seq_one_letter_code
_entity_poly.pdbx_strand_id
1 'polypeptide(L)'
;MRGYRWPGRRGHAILWRVDPDGFDDSSRAFAQRFKADTGAAPDSWAAVGYSIMRVLIEALAKSGPQPTRDDLRKVLDATTDVPVRIGFGRCSLMDDRRPVYGTYVLKIENGSYVAVKN
;
A
#
# COMPACT_ATOMS: atom_id res chain seq x y z
N MET A 1 -20.10 -7.53 14.05
CA MET A 1 -18.88 -6.87 14.56
C MET A 1 -19.10 -5.36 14.51
N ARG A 2 -19.19 -4.69 15.67
CA ARG A 2 -19.41 -3.23 15.75
C ARG A 2 -18.07 -2.52 15.54
N GLY A 3 -17.95 -1.74 14.46
CA GLY A 3 -16.81 -0.85 14.25
C GLY A 3 -16.67 0.14 15.41
N TYR A 4 -15.46 0.26 15.93
CA TYR A 4 -15.16 1.14 17.06
C TYR A 4 -15.28 2.61 16.63
N ARG A 5 -16.36 3.29 17.04
CA ARG A 5 -16.59 4.71 16.80
C ARG A 5 -15.85 5.51 17.87
N TRP A 6 -14.64 5.99 17.55
CA TRP A 6 -13.84 6.82 18.44
C TRP A 6 -14.50 8.19 18.67
N PRO A 7 -14.94 8.52 19.91
CA PRO A 7 -15.50 9.83 20.21
C PRO A 7 -14.36 10.84 20.46
N GLY A 8 -14.39 11.98 19.78
CA GLY A 8 -13.63 13.17 20.21
C GLY A 8 -12.52 13.71 19.29
N ARG A 9 -12.20 13.09 18.14
CA ARG A 9 -11.18 13.62 17.21
C ARG A 9 -11.80 14.25 15.97
N ARG A 10 -12.30 15.48 16.11
CA ARG A 10 -12.62 16.33 14.95
C ARG A 10 -11.33 17.02 14.48
N GLY A 11 -10.93 16.81 13.22
CA GLY A 11 -9.87 17.58 12.57
C GLY A 11 -8.44 17.00 12.58
N HIS A 12 -8.22 15.77 13.04
CA HIS A 12 -6.89 15.16 12.96
C HIS A 12 -6.69 14.44 11.61
N ALA A 13 -5.65 14.84 10.88
CA ALA A 13 -5.22 14.15 9.67
C ALA A 13 -4.45 12.86 10.04
N ILE A 14 -4.78 11.74 9.38
CA ILE A 14 -4.02 10.50 9.48
C ILE A 14 -3.36 10.22 8.13
N LEU A 15 -2.05 9.97 8.15
CA LEU A 15 -1.22 9.83 6.94
C LEU A 15 -0.90 8.36 6.60
N TRP A 16 -1.38 7.40 7.39
CA TRP A 16 -1.00 6.00 7.23
C TRP A 16 -2.11 5.05 7.68
N ARG A 17 -3.19 5.00 6.91
CA ARG A 17 -4.28 4.04 7.14
C ARG A 17 -4.83 3.53 5.81
N VAL A 18 -5.10 2.23 5.76
CA VAL A 18 -5.86 1.59 4.68
C VAL A 18 -7.33 1.56 5.08
N ASP A 19 -8.21 1.93 4.15
CA ASP A 19 -9.65 1.73 4.31
C ASP A 19 -10.03 0.29 3.94
N PRO A 20 -10.77 -0.44 4.79
CA PRO A 20 -11.36 -1.74 4.44
C PRO A 20 -12.21 -1.72 3.17
N ASP A 21 -12.80 -0.56 2.83
CA ASP A 21 -13.62 -0.35 1.65
C ASP A 21 -12.85 0.35 0.51
N GLY A 22 -11.54 0.60 0.67
CA GLY A 22 -10.66 1.23 -0.30
C GLY A 22 -10.96 2.71 -0.60
N PHE A 23 -9.93 3.46 -0.99
CA PHE A 23 -10.06 4.89 -1.35
C PHE A 23 -10.17 5.11 -2.88
N ASP A 24 -9.76 4.11 -3.67
CA ASP A 24 -9.82 4.05 -5.13
C ASP A 24 -10.22 2.63 -5.58
N ASP A 25 -10.44 2.42 -6.88
CA ASP A 25 -10.86 1.10 -7.40
C ASP A 25 -9.83 0.01 -7.12
N SER A 26 -8.56 0.39 -7.10
CA SER A 26 -7.46 -0.56 -6.96
C SER A 26 -7.29 -1.03 -5.51
N SER A 27 -7.47 -0.16 -4.54
CA SER A 27 -7.47 -0.47 -3.11
C SER A 27 -8.74 -1.21 -2.71
N ARG A 28 -9.89 -0.88 -3.33
CA ARG A 28 -11.13 -1.68 -3.25
C ARG A 28 -10.92 -3.12 -3.68
N ALA A 29 -10.34 -3.32 -4.86
CA ALA A 29 -10.08 -4.66 -5.38
C ALA A 29 -9.12 -5.46 -4.49
N PHE A 30 -8.09 -4.81 -3.93
CA PHE A 30 -7.19 -5.45 -2.96
C PHE A 30 -7.93 -5.86 -1.69
N ALA A 31 -8.71 -4.96 -1.09
CA ALA A 31 -9.41 -5.26 0.16
C ALA A 31 -10.46 -6.36 0.02
N GLN A 32 -11.19 -6.38 -1.10
CA GLN A 32 -12.14 -7.44 -1.42
C GLN A 32 -11.45 -8.81 -1.55
N ARG A 33 -10.35 -8.89 -2.31
CA ARG A 33 -9.59 -10.14 -2.48
C ARG A 33 -8.96 -10.60 -1.17
N PHE A 34 -8.31 -9.71 -0.44
CA PHE A 34 -7.70 -10.04 0.84
C PHE A 34 -8.72 -10.61 1.83
N LYS A 35 -9.92 -10.01 1.89
CA LYS A 35 -11.01 -10.51 2.73
C LYS A 35 -11.57 -11.84 2.26
N ALA A 36 -11.67 -12.07 0.95
CA ALA A 36 -12.08 -13.36 0.41
C ALA A 36 -11.09 -14.47 0.78
N ASP A 37 -9.79 -14.19 0.72
CA ASP A 37 -8.73 -15.17 0.93
C ASP A 37 -8.45 -15.44 2.42
N THR A 38 -8.54 -14.41 3.27
CA THR A 38 -8.14 -14.49 4.69
C THR A 38 -9.30 -14.47 5.68
N GLY A 39 -10.50 -14.11 5.23
CA GLY A 39 -11.67 -13.90 6.09
C GLY A 39 -11.67 -12.58 6.88
N ALA A 40 -10.60 -11.78 6.79
CA ALA A 40 -10.44 -10.52 7.51
C ALA A 40 -10.21 -9.34 6.56
N ALA A 41 -10.61 -8.13 6.94
CA ALA A 41 -10.24 -6.93 6.18
C ALA A 41 -8.73 -6.67 6.34
N PRO A 42 -8.03 -6.17 5.30
CA PRO A 42 -6.63 -5.82 5.43
C PRO A 42 -6.46 -4.62 6.36
N ASP A 43 -5.40 -4.66 7.16
CA ASP A 43 -4.91 -3.48 7.86
C ASP A 43 -3.75 -2.82 7.07
N SER A 44 -3.19 -1.75 7.63
CA SER A 44 -2.06 -1.06 7.00
C SER A 44 -0.83 -1.96 6.83
N TRP A 45 -0.59 -2.91 7.74
CA TRP A 45 0.56 -3.81 7.68
C TRP A 45 0.41 -4.88 6.59
N ALA A 46 -0.79 -5.40 6.38
CA ALA A 46 -1.11 -6.29 5.27
C ALA A 46 -0.83 -5.60 3.93
N ALA A 47 -1.20 -4.32 3.79
CA ALA A 47 -0.93 -3.55 2.59
C ALA A 47 0.58 -3.25 2.40
N VAL A 48 1.32 -3.01 3.47
CA VAL A 48 2.79 -2.89 3.44
C VAL A 48 3.42 -4.17 2.93
N GLY A 49 3.10 -5.30 3.56
CA GLY A 49 3.64 -6.61 3.20
C GLY A 49 3.34 -6.97 1.75
N TYR A 50 2.09 -6.76 1.31
CA TYR A 50 1.71 -6.96 -0.09
C TYR A 50 2.56 -6.10 -1.04
N SER A 51 2.76 -4.82 -0.71
CA SER A 51 3.52 -3.88 -1.53
C SER A 51 4.99 -4.25 -1.65
N ILE A 52 5.62 -4.65 -0.53
CA ILE A 52 7.01 -5.11 -0.52
C ILE A 52 7.16 -6.35 -1.41
N MET A 53 6.25 -7.31 -1.30
CA MET A 53 6.28 -8.51 -2.13
C MET A 53 6.08 -8.20 -3.62
N ARG A 54 5.23 -7.21 -3.96
CA ARG A 54 5.06 -6.76 -5.35
C ARG A 54 6.35 -6.18 -5.94
N VAL A 55 7.09 -5.38 -5.17
CA VAL A 55 8.41 -4.86 -5.57
C VAL A 55 9.39 -6.01 -5.79
N LEU A 56 9.45 -6.96 -4.86
CA LEU A 56 10.35 -8.10 -4.99
C LEU A 56 10.01 -8.98 -6.21
N ILE A 57 8.73 -9.27 -6.44
CA ILE A 57 8.28 -10.08 -7.58
C ILE A 57 8.62 -9.40 -8.91
N GLU A 58 8.41 -8.08 -9.01
CA GLU A 58 8.79 -7.32 -10.21
C GLU A 58 10.30 -7.40 -10.47
N ALA A 59 11.11 -7.24 -9.42
CA ALA A 59 12.56 -7.34 -9.54
C ALA A 59 12.99 -8.76 -9.95
N LEU A 60 12.41 -9.80 -9.37
CA LEU A 60 12.66 -11.19 -9.74
C LEU A 60 12.30 -11.45 -11.21
N ALA A 61 11.15 -10.98 -11.67
CA ALA A 61 10.72 -11.12 -13.06
C ALA A 61 11.70 -10.47 -14.05
N LYS A 62 12.32 -9.35 -13.66
CA LYS A 62 13.33 -8.63 -14.47
C LYS A 62 14.75 -9.22 -14.35
N SER A 63 15.03 -10.05 -13.34
CA SER A 63 16.38 -10.58 -13.08
C SER A 63 16.72 -11.82 -13.91
N GLY A 64 15.77 -12.37 -14.68
CA GLY A 64 15.98 -13.55 -15.51
C GLY A 64 15.79 -14.89 -14.79
N PRO A 65 16.05 -16.04 -15.45
CA PRO A 65 15.62 -17.37 -14.97
C PRO A 65 16.42 -17.94 -13.80
N GLN A 66 17.65 -17.49 -13.55
CA GLN A 66 18.49 -17.94 -12.44
C GLN A 66 19.34 -16.78 -11.87
N PRO A 67 18.72 -15.79 -11.22
CA PRO A 67 19.42 -14.61 -10.78
C PRO A 67 20.30 -14.91 -9.57
N THR A 68 21.51 -14.34 -9.54
CA THR A 68 22.30 -14.31 -8.31
C THR A 68 21.73 -13.25 -7.35
N ARG A 69 22.19 -13.25 -6.09
CA ARG A 69 21.80 -12.21 -5.13
C ARG A 69 22.24 -10.81 -5.58
N ASP A 70 23.36 -10.71 -6.29
CA ASP A 70 23.89 -9.44 -6.76
C ASP A 70 23.11 -8.93 -7.98
N ASP A 71 22.67 -9.84 -8.87
CA ASP A 71 21.78 -9.48 -9.97
C ASP A 71 20.45 -8.95 -9.44
N LEU A 72 19.86 -9.65 -8.47
CA LEU A 72 18.63 -9.22 -7.83
C LEU A 72 18.80 -7.87 -7.13
N ARG A 73 19.93 -7.64 -6.45
CA ARG A 73 20.21 -6.35 -5.80
C ARG A 73 20.28 -5.21 -6.82
N LYS A 74 20.98 -5.40 -7.95
CA LYS A 74 21.06 -4.40 -9.02
C LYS A 74 19.70 -4.07 -9.60
N VAL A 75 18.86 -5.09 -9.84
CA VAL A 75 17.52 -4.89 -10.39
C VAL A 75 16.59 -4.24 -9.37
N LEU A 76 16.70 -4.60 -8.08
CA LEU A 76 15.97 -3.94 -7.01
C LEU A 76 16.32 -2.45 -6.94
N ASP A 77 17.60 -2.10 -6.99
CA ASP A 77 18.06 -0.70 -6.96
C ASP A 77 17.53 0.09 -8.17
N ALA A 78 17.29 -0.56 -9.30
CA ALA A 78 16.69 0.03 -10.50
C ALA A 78 15.15 -0.02 -10.53
N THR A 79 14.49 -0.32 -9.40
CA THR A 79 13.03 -0.46 -9.35
C THR A 79 12.34 0.88 -9.54
N THR A 80 11.67 1.03 -10.68
CA THR A 80 10.76 2.16 -10.98
C THR A 80 9.35 1.63 -11.17
N ASP A 81 8.39 2.46 -10.79
CA ASP A 81 7.01 2.34 -11.24
C ASP A 81 6.40 0.97 -10.92
N VAL A 82 6.46 0.49 -9.67
CA VAL A 82 5.78 -0.74 -9.25
C VAL A 82 4.43 -0.42 -8.64
N PRO A 83 3.31 -1.02 -9.11
CA PRO A 83 2.01 -0.81 -8.47
C PRO A 83 2.00 -1.35 -7.03
N VAL A 84 1.68 -0.49 -6.06
CA VAL A 84 1.68 -0.81 -4.62
C VAL A 84 0.33 -0.50 -3.95
N ARG A 85 0.16 -0.95 -2.70
CA ARG A 85 -1.07 -0.84 -1.90
C ARG A 85 -0.89 -0.16 -0.53
N ILE A 86 0.33 0.12 -0.11
CA ILE A 86 0.65 0.91 1.09
C ILE A 86 0.20 2.39 0.98
N GLY A 87 -0.22 2.82 -0.20
CA GLY A 87 -0.79 4.12 -0.50
C GLY A 87 -1.52 4.07 -1.84
N PHE A 88 -1.34 5.07 -2.69
CA PHE A 88 -1.86 5.07 -4.06
C PHE A 88 -0.76 5.11 -5.12
N GLY A 89 -1.15 4.70 -6.33
CA GLY A 89 -0.30 4.77 -7.51
C GLY A 89 0.82 3.74 -7.51
N ARG A 90 2.02 4.20 -7.85
CA ARG A 90 3.20 3.37 -8.09
C ARG A 90 4.34 3.77 -7.15
N CYS A 91 5.18 2.81 -6.81
CA CYS A 91 6.36 2.96 -5.99
C CYS A 91 7.61 2.92 -6.87
N SER A 92 8.50 3.89 -6.68
CA SER A 92 9.85 3.89 -7.24
C SER A 92 10.86 3.97 -6.10
N LEU A 93 12.00 3.32 -6.26
CA LEU A 93 13.14 3.49 -5.36
C LEU A 93 14.04 4.59 -5.91
N MET A 94 14.42 5.52 -5.04
CA MET A 94 15.43 6.54 -5.34
C MET A 94 16.84 5.94 -5.24
N ASP A 95 17.86 6.67 -5.67
CA ASP A 95 19.27 6.23 -5.64
C ASP A 95 19.75 5.79 -4.24
N ASP A 96 19.18 6.38 -3.18
CA ASP A 96 19.46 6.01 -1.78
C ASP A 96 18.52 4.91 -1.23
N ARG A 97 17.81 4.22 -2.12
CA ARG A 97 16.84 3.15 -1.84
C ARG A 97 15.62 3.59 -1.03
N ARG A 98 15.36 4.89 -0.91
CA ARG A 98 14.10 5.37 -0.31
C ARG A 98 12.93 5.12 -1.26
N PRO A 99 11.83 4.53 -0.78
CA PRO A 99 10.62 4.37 -1.57
C PRO A 99 9.87 5.69 -1.69
N VAL A 100 9.48 6.03 -2.91
CA VAL A 100 8.60 7.17 -3.23
C VAL A 100 7.32 6.62 -3.82
N TYR A 101 6.19 6.92 -3.18
CA TYR A 101 4.85 6.51 -3.59
C TYR A 101 3.81 7.52 -3.09
N GLY A 102 2.60 7.48 -3.67
CA GLY A 102 1.52 8.38 -3.26
C GLY A 102 0.98 8.01 -1.88
N THR A 103 0.78 8.99 -1.00
CA THR A 103 0.22 8.79 0.35
C THR A 103 -1.15 9.45 0.49
N TYR A 104 -2.07 8.78 1.17
CA TYR A 104 -3.38 9.34 1.46
C TYR A 104 -3.32 10.28 2.65
N VAL A 105 -3.77 11.52 2.44
CA VAL A 105 -4.15 12.41 3.54
C VAL A 105 -5.60 12.12 3.89
N LEU A 106 -5.85 11.63 5.10
CA LEU A 106 -7.20 11.27 5.53
C LEU A 106 -7.74 12.28 6.53
N LYS A 107 -9.00 12.68 6.36
CA LYS A 107 -9.78 13.46 7.33
C LYS A 107 -10.83 12.57 7.97
N ILE A 108 -11.16 12.84 9.24
CA ILE A 108 -12.32 12.22 9.90
C ILE A 108 -13.56 13.06 9.61
N GLU A 109 -14.54 12.47 8.95
CA GLU A 109 -15.86 13.05 8.69
C GLU A 109 -16.95 12.10 9.15
N ASN A 110 -17.89 12.58 9.98
CA ASN A 110 -18.99 11.79 10.55
C ASN A 110 -18.58 10.50 11.31
N GLY A 111 -17.31 10.40 11.72
CA GLY A 111 -16.76 9.22 12.38
C GLY A 111 -16.13 8.19 11.43
N SER A 112 -16.11 8.49 10.14
CA SER A 112 -15.43 7.70 9.09
C SER A 112 -14.20 8.44 8.57
N TYR A 113 -13.25 7.69 8.04
CA TYR A 113 -12.09 8.27 7.36
C TYR A 113 -12.45 8.53 5.90
N VAL A 114 -12.08 9.71 5.41
CA VAL A 114 -12.30 10.11 4.02
C VAL A 114 -10.98 10.62 3.47
N ALA A 115 -10.58 10.13 2.30
CA ALA A 115 -9.41 10.64 1.60
C ALA A 115 -9.66 12.09 1.16
N VAL A 116 -8.77 12.99 1.57
CA VAL A 116 -8.75 14.37 1.09
C VAL A 116 -8.24 14.33 -0.35
N LYS A 117 -9.13 14.69 -1.28
CA LYS A 117 -8.74 14.91 -2.68
C LYS A 117 -8.26 16.35 -2.78
N ASN A 118 -7.03 16.54 -3.25
CA ASN A 118 -6.55 17.84 -3.74
C ASN A 118 -7.07 18.07 -5.17
#